data_AF-A0A2P5P5D6-F1
#
_entry.id   AF-A0A2P5P5D6-F1
#
_cell.length_a   1.000
_cell.length_b   1.000
_cell.length_c   1.000
_cell.angle_alpha   90.00
_cell.angle_beta   90.00
_cell.angle_gamma   90.00
#
_symmetry.space_group_name_H-M   'P 1'
#
loop_
_entity.id
_entity.type
_entity.pdbx_description
1 polymer ?
#
loop_
_entity_poly.entity_id
_entity_poly.type
_entity_poly.pdbx_seq_one_letter_code
_entity_poly.pdbx_strand_id
1 'polypeptide(L)'
;MLLVLGLVLLSLSACTTPTVAYFPVRHDSGISLLLPNYGKIVLEDGLLRFKENFSDTSYLLIWPHGFSYRVSGSRVEVLDAEGTVVAKTGQYKLIGGGPASSVEYYTGEQPPVPVPGPYWAMDRTLKNLYPWDYGSVRELAVLLLLVLAVVTIIVWFTMRRRRKI
;
A
#
# COMPACT_ATOMS: atom_id res chain seq x y z
N MET A 1 11.28 13.79 35.14
CA MET A 1 9.88 13.71 34.68
C MET A 1 9.60 14.55 33.42
N LEU A 2 10.41 15.57 33.10
CA LEU A 2 10.31 16.33 31.84
C LEU A 2 10.89 15.61 30.60
N LEU A 3 11.77 14.62 30.77
CA LEU A 3 12.43 13.90 29.67
C LEU A 3 11.52 12.90 28.94
N VAL A 4 10.43 12.44 29.58
CA VAL A 4 9.47 11.49 28.98
C VAL A 4 8.48 12.23 28.06
N LEU A 5 8.21 13.52 28.33
CA LEU A 5 7.34 14.34 27.48
C LEU A 5 8.00 14.70 26.14
N GLY A 6 9.33 14.78 26.09
CA GLY A 6 10.09 15.08 24.88
C GLY A 6 10.12 13.93 23.85
N LEU A 7 10.05 12.67 24.29
CA LEU A 7 10.06 11.51 23.39
C LEU A 7 8.70 11.22 22.75
N VAL A 8 7.59 11.66 23.36
CA VAL A 8 6.24 11.47 22.81
C VAL A 8 5.96 12.45 21.66
N LEU A 9 6.67 13.58 21.58
CA LEU A 9 6.53 14.57 20.51
C LEU A 9 7.41 14.28 19.27
N LEU A 10 8.37 13.35 19.36
CA LEU A 10 9.27 12.99 18.25
C LEU A 10 8.71 11.93 17.28
N SER A 11 7.51 11.41 17.54
CA SER A 11 6.80 10.49 16.63
C SER A 11 5.70 11.16 15.80
N LEU A 12 5.69 12.50 15.73
CA LEU A 12 5.09 13.20 14.59
C LEU A 12 6.01 13.00 13.38
N SER A 13 6.12 11.75 12.90
CA SER A 13 6.57 11.50 11.54
C SER A 13 5.74 12.41 10.67
N ALA A 14 6.39 13.38 10.01
CA ALA A 14 5.74 14.24 9.03
C ALA A 14 4.85 13.34 8.17
N CYS A 15 3.54 13.56 8.24
CA CYS A 15 2.58 12.76 7.50
C CYS A 15 2.72 13.17 6.03
N THR A 16 3.73 12.63 5.36
CA THR A 16 3.97 12.91 3.95
C THR A 16 2.82 12.28 3.18
N THR A 17 1.94 13.12 2.65
CA THR A 17 0.84 12.70 1.80
C THR A 17 1.43 11.98 0.58
N PRO A 18 1.05 10.72 0.31
CA PRO A 18 1.57 10.01 -0.84
C PRO A 18 1.17 10.76 -2.12
N THR A 19 2.11 10.90 -3.04
CA THR A 19 1.89 11.53 -4.35
C THR A 19 1.98 10.48 -5.43
N VAL A 20 0.99 10.43 -6.33
CA VAL A 20 0.99 9.53 -7.49
C VAL A 20 1.39 10.35 -8.71
N ALA A 21 2.57 10.07 -9.25
CA ALA A 21 3.12 10.78 -10.40
C ALA A 21 2.46 10.34 -11.71
N TYR A 22 2.09 9.06 -11.81
CA TYR A 22 1.48 8.50 -12.99
C TYR A 22 0.65 7.26 -12.68
N PHE A 23 -0.51 7.15 -13.33
CA PHE A 23 -1.47 6.07 -13.15
C PHE A 23 -1.96 5.60 -14.53
N PRO A 24 -1.26 4.65 -15.17
CA PRO A 24 -1.58 4.24 -16.52
C PRO A 24 -2.88 3.45 -16.55
N VAL A 25 -3.82 3.89 -17.38
CA VAL A 25 -5.13 3.25 -17.59
C VAL A 25 -5.24 2.85 -19.05
N ARG A 26 -5.74 1.65 -19.31
CA ARG A 26 -5.94 1.17 -20.68
C ARG A 26 -6.98 2.00 -21.43
N HIS A 27 -6.75 2.24 -22.72
CA HIS A 27 -7.74 2.92 -23.57
C HIS A 27 -8.97 2.02 -23.85
N ASP A 28 -8.75 0.71 -24.01
CA ASP A 28 -9.81 -0.26 -24.33
C ASP A 28 -9.96 -1.38 -23.29
N SER A 29 -11.16 -1.95 -23.25
CA SER A 29 -11.52 -3.12 -22.43
C SER A 29 -11.10 -4.46 -23.06
N GLY A 30 -10.04 -4.45 -23.88
CA GLY A 30 -9.59 -5.63 -24.64
C GLY A 30 -9.31 -6.87 -23.78
N ILE A 31 -9.27 -8.03 -24.42
CA ILE A 31 -9.05 -9.33 -23.76
C ILE A 31 -7.75 -9.28 -22.97
N SER A 32 -7.85 -9.45 -21.66
CA SER A 32 -6.69 -9.64 -20.80
C SER A 32 -6.31 -11.11 -20.76
N LEU A 33 -5.00 -11.36 -20.73
CA LEU A 33 -4.50 -12.64 -20.24
C LEU A 33 -5.03 -12.88 -18.82
N LEU A 34 -5.35 -14.13 -18.49
CA LEU A 34 -5.86 -14.53 -17.18
C LEU A 34 -4.78 -15.26 -16.38
N LEU A 35 -3.57 -14.69 -16.33
CA LEU A 35 -2.50 -15.23 -15.50
C LEU A 35 -2.67 -14.70 -14.07
N PRO A 36 -2.87 -15.57 -13.07
CA PRO A 36 -2.94 -15.14 -11.68
C PRO A 36 -1.54 -14.78 -11.16
N ASN A 37 -1.46 -13.68 -10.41
CA ASN A 37 -0.25 -13.29 -9.68
C ASN A 37 -0.58 -12.84 -8.24
N TYR A 38 0.34 -13.08 -7.30
CA TYR A 38 0.18 -12.85 -5.86
C TYR A 38 1.26 -11.92 -5.34
N GLY A 39 0.86 -10.91 -4.59
CA GLY A 39 1.78 -9.85 -4.24
C GLY A 39 1.12 -8.72 -3.47
N LYS A 40 1.84 -7.62 -3.37
CA LYS A 40 1.46 -6.45 -2.58
C LYS A 40 1.39 -5.20 -3.46
N ILE A 41 0.34 -4.42 -3.28
CA ILE A 41 0.23 -3.10 -3.89
C ILE A 41 1.13 -2.14 -3.11
N VAL A 42 2.07 -1.51 -3.79
CA VAL A 42 3.04 -0.57 -3.22
C VAL A 42 3.06 0.71 -4.05
N LEU A 43 3.42 1.83 -3.41
CA LEU A 43 3.71 3.08 -4.08
C LEU A 43 5.23 3.25 -4.04
N GLU A 44 5.88 3.15 -5.20
CA GLU A 44 7.33 3.27 -5.36
C GLU A 44 7.60 4.38 -6.37
N ASP A 45 8.34 5.42 -5.97
CA ASP A 45 8.68 6.58 -6.81
C ASP A 45 7.45 7.25 -7.48
N GLY A 46 6.34 7.30 -6.75
CA GLY A 46 5.07 7.87 -7.23
C GLY A 46 4.30 6.98 -8.21
N LEU A 47 4.71 5.73 -8.39
CA LEU A 47 4.05 4.75 -9.25
C LEU A 47 3.38 3.66 -8.43
N LEU A 48 2.11 3.36 -8.75
CA LEU A 48 1.44 2.20 -8.15
C LEU A 48 1.96 0.92 -8.80
N ARG A 49 2.72 0.15 -8.02
CA ARG A 49 3.33 -1.10 -8.46
C ARG A 49 2.77 -2.28 -7.68
N PHE A 50 2.92 -3.45 -8.27
CA PHE A 50 2.63 -4.73 -7.66
C PHE A 50 3.94 -5.47 -7.41
N LYS A 51 4.32 -5.54 -6.14
CA LYS A 51 5.49 -6.31 -5.72
C LYS A 51 5.09 -7.75 -5.53
N GLU A 52 5.61 -8.64 -6.37
CA GLU A 52 5.33 -10.07 -6.31
C GLU A 52 5.83 -10.66 -4.98
N ASN A 53 5.15 -11.67 -4.44
CA ASN A 53 5.51 -12.23 -3.14
C ASN A 53 6.74 -13.17 -3.19
N PHE A 54 6.92 -13.87 -4.30
CA PHE A 54 7.93 -14.94 -4.44
C PHE A 54 9.15 -14.52 -5.26
N SER A 55 9.20 -13.27 -5.70
CA SER A 55 10.36 -12.66 -6.34
C SER A 55 10.48 -11.20 -5.89
N ASP A 56 11.65 -10.59 -6.11
CA ASP A 56 11.81 -9.15 -5.91
C ASP A 56 11.26 -8.30 -7.07
N THR A 57 10.48 -8.91 -7.96
CA THR A 57 9.93 -8.23 -9.12
C THR A 57 8.79 -7.31 -8.69
N SER A 58 8.93 -6.02 -9.02
CA SER A 58 7.91 -5.00 -8.84
C SER A 58 7.40 -4.61 -10.22
N TYR A 59 6.12 -4.88 -10.52
CA TYR A 59 5.51 -4.56 -11.81
C TYR A 59 4.76 -3.23 -11.74
N LEU A 60 4.97 -2.33 -12.70
CA LEU A 60 4.05 -1.22 -12.88
C LEU A 60 2.71 -1.76 -13.40
N LEU A 61 1.64 -1.43 -12.69
CA LEU A 61 0.30 -1.87 -13.06
C LEU A 61 -0.29 -0.94 -14.12
N ILE A 62 -0.73 -1.50 -15.25
CA ILE A 62 -1.56 -0.81 -16.24
C ILE A 62 -3.01 -1.21 -15.96
N TRP A 63 -3.77 -0.27 -15.42
CA TRP A 63 -5.10 -0.50 -14.86
C TRP A 63 -6.18 -0.65 -15.93
N PRO A 64 -7.24 -1.45 -15.68
CA PRO A 64 -8.34 -1.57 -16.62
C PRO A 64 -9.04 -0.23 -16.86
N HIS A 65 -9.65 -0.07 -18.03
CA HIS A 65 -10.42 1.13 -18.38
C HIS A 65 -11.47 1.46 -17.30
N GLY A 66 -11.57 2.75 -16.95
CA GLY A 66 -12.49 3.28 -15.94
C GLY A 66 -11.95 3.25 -14.50
N PHE A 67 -10.83 2.58 -14.24
CA PHE A 67 -10.22 2.61 -12.93
C PHE A 67 -9.60 3.98 -12.64
N SER A 68 -9.63 4.37 -11.37
CA SER A 68 -9.05 5.63 -10.89
C SER A 68 -8.37 5.44 -9.54
N TYR A 69 -7.76 6.49 -9.01
CA TYR A 69 -7.17 6.46 -7.68
C TYR A 69 -7.57 7.70 -6.87
N ARG A 70 -7.46 7.60 -5.55
CA ARG A 70 -7.50 8.73 -4.63
C ARG A 70 -6.53 8.54 -3.48
N VAL A 71 -6.06 9.65 -2.93
CA VAL A 71 -5.25 9.63 -1.71
C VAL A 71 -6.16 9.72 -0.50
N SER A 72 -6.00 8.80 0.46
CA SER A 72 -6.76 8.75 1.70
C SER A 72 -5.79 8.56 2.89
N GLY A 73 -5.54 9.64 3.61
CA GLY A 73 -4.53 9.68 4.68
C GLY A 73 -3.13 9.37 4.14
N SER A 74 -2.52 8.30 4.66
CA SER A 74 -1.18 7.84 4.28
C SER A 74 -1.18 6.79 3.17
N ARG A 75 -2.33 6.46 2.59
CA ARG A 75 -2.49 5.39 1.60
C ARG A 75 -3.09 5.92 0.29
N VAL A 76 -2.77 5.24 -0.80
CA VAL A 76 -3.50 5.41 -2.06
C VAL A 76 -4.54 4.31 -2.17
N GLU A 77 -5.77 4.70 -2.46
CA GLU A 77 -6.89 3.80 -2.76
C GLU A 77 -7.13 3.78 -4.26
N VAL A 78 -7.35 2.60 -4.80
CA VAL A 78 -7.72 2.39 -6.21
C VAL A 78 -9.20 2.07 -6.27
N LEU A 79 -9.90 2.76 -7.16
CA LEU A 79 -11.32 2.61 -7.39
C LEU A 79 -11.56 1.97 -8.76
N ASP A 80 -12.55 1.09 -8.84
CA ASP A 80 -13.07 0.60 -10.12
C ASP A 80 -13.93 1.66 -10.82
N ALA A 81 -14.50 1.30 -11.97
CA ALA A 81 -15.33 2.18 -12.78
C ALA A 81 -16.62 2.62 -12.05
N GLU A 82 -17.06 1.82 -11.07
CA GLU A 82 -18.23 2.07 -10.24
C GLU A 82 -17.89 2.94 -9.01
N GLY A 83 -16.62 3.32 -8.82
CA GLY A 83 -16.16 4.10 -7.68
C GLY A 83 -16.01 3.28 -6.39
N THR A 84 -16.00 1.96 -6.48
CA THR A 84 -15.77 1.06 -5.35
C THR A 84 -14.29 0.90 -5.10
N VAL A 85 -13.86 0.98 -3.82
CA VAL A 85 -12.45 0.79 -3.47
C VAL A 85 -12.09 -0.69 -3.61
N VAL A 86 -11.30 -1.01 -4.62
CA VAL A 86 -10.87 -2.37 -4.93
C VAL A 86 -9.48 -2.69 -4.40
N ALA A 87 -8.59 -1.72 -4.28
CA ALA A 87 -7.24 -1.91 -3.72
C ALA A 87 -6.76 -0.73 -2.87
N LYS A 88 -5.81 -0.99 -1.98
CA LYS A 88 -5.08 0.05 -1.25
C LYS A 88 -3.60 -0.27 -1.21
N THR A 89 -2.75 0.75 -1.20
CA THR A 89 -1.31 0.57 -0.92
C THR A 89 -1.12 -0.11 0.42
N GLY A 90 -0.23 -1.11 0.46
CA GLY A 90 0.01 -1.95 1.63
C GLY A 90 -0.75 -3.28 1.61
N GLN A 91 -1.79 -3.43 0.78
CA GLN A 91 -2.61 -4.64 0.73
C GLN A 91 -1.99 -5.73 -0.13
N TYR A 92 -2.15 -6.97 0.31
CA TYR A 92 -1.83 -8.17 -0.47
C TYR A 92 -3.03 -8.58 -1.32
N LYS A 93 -2.80 -8.78 -2.62
CA LYS A 93 -3.81 -9.10 -3.62
C LYS A 93 -3.41 -10.30 -4.46
N LEU A 94 -4.42 -11.04 -4.88
CA LEU A 94 -4.37 -11.88 -6.07
C LEU A 94 -4.91 -11.04 -7.23
N ILE A 95 -4.09 -10.84 -8.25
CA ILE A 95 -4.44 -10.10 -9.46
C ILE A 95 -4.49 -11.03 -10.67
N GLY A 96 -5.35 -10.72 -11.64
CA GLY A 96 -5.30 -11.30 -12.98
C GLY A 96 -4.61 -10.35 -13.96
N GLY A 97 -4.26 -10.86 -15.14
CA GLY A 97 -3.65 -10.08 -16.21
C GLY A 97 -2.50 -10.81 -16.87
N GLY A 98 -1.51 -10.05 -17.33
CA GLY A 98 -0.26 -10.62 -17.81
C GLY A 98 0.83 -9.57 -18.03
N PRO A 99 2.07 -10.04 -18.30
CA PRO A 99 3.17 -9.16 -18.67
C PRO A 99 2.80 -8.27 -19.86
N ALA A 100 3.22 -7.01 -19.80
CA ALA A 100 3.02 -6.04 -20.87
C ALA A 100 4.35 -5.59 -21.46
N SER A 101 4.39 -5.42 -22.78
CA SER A 101 5.58 -5.01 -23.52
C SER A 101 5.89 -3.52 -23.37
N SER A 102 4.86 -2.66 -23.37
CA SER A 102 5.00 -1.21 -23.18
C SER A 102 3.74 -0.61 -22.55
N VAL A 103 3.89 0.53 -21.87
CA VAL A 103 2.73 1.28 -21.35
C VAL A 103 1.96 1.96 -22.48
N GLU A 104 2.67 2.54 -23.45
CA GLU A 104 2.10 3.28 -24.58
C GLU A 104 1.17 2.40 -25.43
N TYR A 105 1.53 1.13 -25.66
CA TYR A 105 0.68 0.20 -26.42
C TYR A 105 -0.70 0.00 -25.79
N TYR A 106 -0.79 -0.02 -24.45
CA TYR A 106 -2.04 -0.27 -23.75
C TYR A 106 -2.81 1.01 -23.42
N THR A 107 -2.11 2.12 -23.20
CA THR A 107 -2.71 3.42 -22.82
C THR A 107 -3.02 4.29 -24.03
N GLY A 108 -2.35 4.07 -25.17
CA GLY A 108 -2.39 4.94 -26.34
C GLY A 108 -1.59 6.24 -26.17
N GLU A 109 -0.92 6.43 -25.04
CA GLU A 109 -0.23 7.66 -24.67
C GLU A 109 1.20 7.39 -24.20
N GLN A 110 2.10 8.31 -24.53
CA GLN A 110 3.46 8.25 -24.01
C GLN A 110 3.46 8.68 -22.53
N PRO A 111 4.07 7.91 -21.62
CA PRO A 111 4.18 8.30 -20.22
C PRO A 111 4.82 9.69 -20.06
N PRO A 112 4.33 10.54 -19.14
CA PRO A 112 4.83 11.90 -18.97
C PRO A 112 6.29 11.95 -18.49
N VAL A 113 6.77 10.84 -17.93
CA VAL A 113 8.15 10.62 -17.50
C VAL A 113 8.56 9.20 -17.86
N PRO A 114 9.87 8.92 -18.06
CA PRO A 114 10.35 7.55 -18.23
C PRO A 114 9.97 6.68 -17.03
N VAL A 115 9.14 5.65 -17.26
CA VAL A 115 8.69 4.74 -16.22
C VAL A 115 9.40 3.39 -16.36
N PRO A 116 10.13 2.91 -15.34
CA PRO A 116 10.85 1.65 -15.44
C PRO A 116 9.89 0.45 -15.38
N GLY A 117 10.10 -0.50 -16.29
CA GLY A 117 9.46 -1.82 -16.25
C GLY A 117 9.97 -2.71 -15.10
N PRO A 118 9.51 -3.97 -15.02
CA PRO A 118 8.55 -4.61 -15.92
C PRO A 118 7.12 -4.10 -15.73
N TYR A 119 6.26 -4.35 -16.73
CA TYR A 119 4.87 -3.90 -16.75
C TYR A 119 3.91 -5.08 -16.63
N TRP A 120 2.78 -4.87 -15.98
CA TRP A 120 1.71 -5.85 -15.88
C TRP A 120 0.39 -5.21 -16.30
N ALA A 121 -0.17 -5.67 -17.41
CA ALA A 121 -1.48 -5.23 -17.83
C ALA A 121 -2.53 -6.00 -17.03
N MET A 122 -3.24 -5.29 -16.17
CA MET A 122 -4.24 -5.85 -15.27
C MET A 122 -5.53 -6.25 -15.96
N ASP A 123 -6.07 -7.39 -15.57
CA ASP A 123 -7.49 -7.70 -15.75
C ASP A 123 -8.35 -7.04 -14.65
N ARG A 124 -9.69 -7.16 -14.73
CA ARG A 124 -10.62 -6.78 -13.65
C ARG A 124 -10.53 -7.70 -12.43
N THR A 125 -9.87 -8.85 -12.53
CA THR A 125 -9.69 -9.75 -11.41
C THR A 125 -8.77 -9.16 -10.35
N LEU A 126 -9.34 -8.75 -9.22
CA LEU A 126 -8.61 -8.30 -8.03
C LEU A 126 -9.26 -8.86 -6.77
N LYS A 127 -8.57 -9.78 -6.09
CA LYS A 127 -9.08 -10.47 -4.90
C LYS A 127 -8.16 -10.24 -3.72
N ASN A 128 -8.75 -10.10 -2.52
CA ASN A 128 -7.98 -10.07 -1.29
C ASN A 128 -7.30 -11.43 -1.09
N LEU A 129 -5.98 -11.42 -0.92
CA LEU A 129 -5.25 -12.67 -0.67
C LEU A 129 -5.48 -13.19 0.76
N TYR A 130 -5.65 -12.26 1.70
CA TYR A 130 -5.97 -12.55 3.09
C TYR A 130 -7.29 -11.89 3.47
N PRO A 131 -8.10 -12.50 4.34
CA PRO A 131 -9.35 -11.90 4.79
C PRO A 131 -9.13 -10.67 5.69
N TRP A 132 -7.91 -10.49 6.23
CA TRP A 132 -7.51 -9.32 7.00
C TRP A 132 -6.57 -8.40 6.20
N ASP A 133 -6.76 -7.08 6.33
CA ASP A 133 -5.80 -6.09 5.83
C ASP A 133 -4.54 -6.13 6.73
N TYR A 134 -3.46 -6.72 6.22
CA TYR A 134 -2.20 -6.86 6.95
C TYR A 134 -1.61 -5.50 7.38
N GLY A 135 -1.93 -4.42 6.66
CA GLY A 135 -1.59 -3.06 7.08
C GLY A 135 -2.22 -2.70 8.43
N SER A 136 -3.50 -3.02 8.60
CA SER A 136 -4.23 -2.78 9.85
C SER A 136 -3.74 -3.66 11.00
N VAL A 137 -3.33 -4.90 10.73
CA VAL A 137 -2.79 -5.80 11.77
C VAL A 137 -1.48 -5.27 12.35
N ARG A 138 -0.58 -4.73 11.50
CA ARG A 138 0.67 -4.11 11.99
C ARG A 138 0.40 -2.88 12.85
N GLU A 139 -0.52 -2.02 12.43
CA GLU A 139 -0.92 -0.82 13.20
C GLU A 139 -1.48 -1.21 14.57
N LEU A 140 -2.37 -2.20 14.62
CA LEU A 140 -2.91 -2.74 15.87
C LEU A 140 -1.83 -3.37 16.76
N ALA A 141 -0.89 -4.11 16.18
CA ALA A 141 0.22 -4.72 16.92
C ALA A 141 1.13 -3.65 17.55
N VAL A 142 1.43 -2.57 16.81
CA VAL A 142 2.19 -1.43 17.34
C VAL A 142 1.46 -0.76 18.49
N LEU A 143 0.15 -0.50 18.35
CA LEU A 143 -0.66 0.06 19.43
C LEU A 143 -0.66 -0.84 20.68
N LEU A 144 -0.81 -2.15 20.50
CA LEU A 144 -0.77 -3.11 21.59
C LEU A 144 0.58 -3.09 22.33
N LEU A 145 1.69 -3.06 21.60
CA LEU A 145 3.03 -2.98 22.16
C LEU A 145 3.26 -1.68 22.95
N LEU A 146 2.77 -0.55 22.42
CA LEU A 146 2.83 0.74 23.13
C LEU A 146 2.03 0.71 24.44
N VAL A 147 0.82 0.14 24.43
CA VAL A 147 0.01 -0.02 25.64
C VAL A 147 0.74 -0.90 26.67
N LEU A 148 1.30 -2.03 26.26
CA LEU A 148 2.07 -2.92 27.14
C LEU A 148 3.31 -2.22 27.74
N ALA A 149 4.01 -1.42 26.95
CA ALA A 149 5.16 -0.65 27.42
C ALA A 149 4.73 0.39 28.49
N VAL A 150 3.63 1.09 28.28
CA VAL A 150 3.09 2.05 29.26
C VAL A 150 2.67 1.36 30.56
N VAL A 151 1.97 0.23 30.46
CA VAL A 151 1.54 -0.56 31.64
C VAL A 151 2.74 -1.05 32.43
N THR A 152 3.76 -1.60 31.77
CA THR A 152 4.98 -2.08 32.46
C THR A 152 5.73 -0.94 33.16
N ILE A 153 5.81 0.25 32.54
CA ILE A 153 6.38 1.45 33.17
C ILE A 153 5.59 1.85 34.42
N ILE A 154 4.25 1.90 34.35
CA ILE A 154 3.38 2.24 35.50
C ILE A 154 3.56 1.23 36.64
N VAL A 155 3.56 -0.07 36.33
CA VAL A 155 3.78 -1.14 37.31
C VAL A 155 5.16 -1.02 37.96
N TRP A 156 6.20 -0.75 37.17
CA TRP A 156 7.55 -0.56 37.70
C TRP A 156 7.64 0.65 38.65
N PHE A 157 7.03 1.78 38.28
CA PHE A 157 7.01 2.98 39.14
C PHE A 157 6.23 2.75 40.44
N THR A 158 5.07 2.09 40.38
CA THR A 158 4.27 1.76 41.56
C THR A 158 5.01 0.81 42.50
N MET A 159 5.68 -0.22 41.97
CA MET A 159 6.52 -1.13 42.76
C MET A 159 7.73 -0.42 43.38
N ARG A 160 8.41 0.46 42.63
CA ARG A 160 9.57 1.22 43.15
C ARG A 160 9.18 2.19 44.25
N ARG A 161 7.98 2.78 44.20
CA ARG A 161 7.46 3.67 45.26
C ARG A 161 7.18 2.92 46.56
N ARG A 162 6.69 1.66 46.48
CA ARG A 162 6.43 0.81 47.65
C ARG A 162 7.68 0.33 48.39
N ARG A 163 8.85 0.24 47.72
CA ARG A 163 10.11 -0.18 48.38
C ARG A 163 10.81 0.94 49.18
N LYS A 164 10.30 2.17 49.15
CA LYS A 164 10.91 3.33 49.84
C LYS A 164 10.15 3.75 51.11
N ILE A 165 9.21 2.93 51.57
CA ILE A 165 8.47 3.07 52.83
C ILE A 165 8.80 1.83 53.65
#